data_AF-A0A9D0CEK3-F1
#
_entry.id   AF-A0A9D0CEK3-F1
#
_cell.length_a   1.000
_cell.length_b   1.000
_cell.length_c   1.000
_cell.angle_alpha   90.00
_cell.angle_beta   90.00
_cell.angle_gamma   90.00
#
_symmetry.space_group_name_H-M   'P 1'
#
loop_
_entity.id
_entity.type
_entity.pdbx_description
1 polymer ?
#
loop_
_entity_poly.entity_id
_entity_poly.type
_entity_poly.pdbx_seq_one_letter_code
_entity_poly.pdbx_strand_id
1 'polypeptide(L)'
;MKDLKSKILNYSESLFDFLKQKWENQKSKKYTSYSLVSIFIITSILSYIDRSNLITLGDYEEYFSEPFFSIQISFTLLLLTELLSLIFMLHKSVSKSVGKQFELLSLIFIRSGFKEFGHIDYFKWDDMKIYVYHMFAYAFGALVIFIIL
;
A
#
# COMPACT_ATOMS: atom_id res chain seq x y z
N MET A 1 30.89 26.90 -15.47
CA MET A 1 29.50 26.40 -15.62
C MET A 1 29.42 24.90 -15.97
N LYS A 2 30.37 24.34 -16.75
CA LYS A 2 30.43 22.89 -17.04
C LYS A 2 30.72 22.02 -15.80
N ASP A 3 31.58 22.47 -14.87
CA ASP A 3 31.96 21.70 -13.67
C ASP A 3 30.87 21.60 -12.60
N LEU A 4 29.99 22.60 -12.51
CA LEU A 4 28.86 22.56 -11.57
C LEU A 4 27.81 21.55 -12.07
N LYS A 5 27.59 21.50 -13.39
CA LYS A 5 26.65 20.57 -14.03
C LYS A 5 27.12 19.12 -13.89
N SER A 6 28.41 18.85 -14.05
CA SER A 6 28.96 17.50 -13.86
C SER A 6 28.94 17.04 -12.40
N LYS A 7 29.21 17.94 -11.43
CA LYS A 7 29.09 17.62 -10.00
C LYS A 7 27.64 17.28 -9.60
N ILE A 8 26.66 18.04 -10.09
CA ILE A 8 25.24 17.77 -9.80
C ILE A 8 24.81 16.44 -10.42
N LEU A 9 25.25 16.16 -11.66
CA LEU A 9 24.94 14.89 -12.34
C LEU A 9 25.51 13.70 -11.56
N ASN A 10 26.81 13.73 -11.23
CA ASN A 10 27.48 12.66 -10.49
C ASN A 10 26.91 12.47 -9.08
N TYR A 11 26.48 13.55 -8.43
CA TYR A 11 25.82 13.46 -7.12
C TYR A 11 24.43 12.81 -7.23
N SER A 12 23.66 13.17 -8.26
CA SER A 12 22.35 12.55 -8.52
C SER A 12 22.46 11.07 -8.85
N GLU A 13 23.47 10.68 -9.65
CA GLU A 13 23.75 9.28 -9.99
C GLU A 13 24.16 8.48 -8.74
N SER A 14 25.06 9.03 -7.92
CA SER A 14 25.50 8.40 -6.67
C SER A 14 24.36 8.23 -5.65
N LEU A 15 23.52 9.24 -5.48
CA LEU A 15 22.33 9.13 -4.63
C LEU A 15 21.34 8.10 -5.15
N PHE A 16 21.10 8.08 -6.46
CA PHE A 16 20.19 7.12 -7.09
C PHE A 16 20.71 5.69 -6.92
N ASP A 17 21.99 5.45 -7.19
CA ASP A 17 22.60 4.13 -7.05
C ASP A 17 22.65 3.66 -5.59
N PHE A 18 22.89 4.55 -4.64
CA PHE A 18 22.81 4.24 -3.21
C PHE A 18 21.40 3.83 -2.77
N LEU A 19 20.39 4.64 -3.13
CA LEU A 19 18.98 4.36 -2.81
C LEU A 19 18.53 3.04 -3.44
N LYS A 20 18.88 2.83 -4.70
CA LYS A 20 18.58 1.61 -5.47
C LYS A 20 19.25 0.38 -4.88
N GLN A 21 20.55 0.45 -4.54
CA GLN A 21 21.25 -0.68 -3.92
C GLN A 21 20.66 -1.04 -2.56
N LYS A 22 20.30 -0.03 -1.76
CA LYS A 22 19.61 -0.24 -0.48
C LYS A 22 18.21 -0.83 -0.67
N TRP A 23 17.49 -0.45 -1.72
CA TRP A 23 16.16 -0.96 -2.04
C TRP A 23 16.18 -2.40 -2.59
N GLU A 24 17.09 -2.70 -3.52
CA GLU A 24 17.16 -4.01 -4.21
C GLU A 24 17.76 -5.13 -3.34
N ASN A 25 18.41 -4.80 -2.23
CA ASN A 25 19.02 -5.78 -1.36
C ASN A 25 17.97 -6.77 -0.79
N GLN A 26 18.26 -8.07 -0.85
CA GLN A 26 17.36 -9.14 -0.36
C GLN A 26 17.01 -8.97 1.12
N LYS A 27 17.92 -8.38 1.91
CA LYS A 27 17.64 -8.02 3.31
C LYS A 27 16.55 -6.93 3.39
N SER A 28 16.59 -5.94 2.49
CA SER A 28 15.63 -4.84 2.44
C SER A 28 14.21 -5.33 2.20
N LYS A 29 14.00 -6.28 1.28
CA LYS A 29 12.69 -6.90 1.05
C LYS A 29 12.12 -7.59 2.30
N LYS A 30 12.96 -8.29 3.06
CA LYS A 30 12.54 -8.90 4.34
C LYS A 30 12.18 -7.83 5.38
N TYR A 31 13.00 -6.78 5.49
CA TYR A 31 12.71 -5.67 6.39
C TYR A 31 11.41 -4.95 6.03
N THR A 32 11.13 -4.73 4.74
CA THR A 32 9.87 -4.15 4.28
C THR A 32 8.69 -5.01 4.70
N SER A 33 8.77 -6.33 4.51
CA SER A 33 7.70 -7.26 4.93
C SER A 33 7.49 -7.25 6.44
N TYR A 34 8.56 -7.31 7.24
CA TYR A 34 8.44 -7.23 8.70
C TYR A 34 7.90 -5.88 9.16
N SER A 35 8.34 -4.78 8.55
CA SER A 35 7.81 -3.46 8.84
C SER A 35 6.31 -3.38 8.57
N LEU A 36 5.84 -3.96 7.46
CA LEU A 36 4.43 -3.95 7.09
C LEU A 36 3.57 -4.72 8.09
N VAL A 37 4.03 -5.91 8.51
CA VAL A 37 3.35 -6.74 9.51
C VAL A 37 3.35 -6.05 10.88
N SER A 38 4.49 -5.48 11.29
CA SER A 38 4.58 -4.75 12.56
C SER A 38 3.62 -3.55 12.57
N ILE A 39 3.54 -2.78 11.49
CA ILE A 39 2.61 -1.64 11.39
C ILE A 39 1.16 -2.13 11.42
N PHE A 40 0.85 -3.24 10.73
CA PHE A 40 -0.49 -3.85 10.79
C PHE A 40 -0.90 -4.23 12.22
N ILE A 41 0.01 -4.85 12.96
CA ILE A 41 -0.24 -5.27 14.35
C ILE A 41 -0.40 -4.04 15.25
N ILE A 42 0.49 -3.05 15.14
CA ILE A 42 0.44 -1.82 15.95
C ILE A 42 -0.88 -1.08 15.69
N THR A 43 -1.25 -0.88 14.43
CA THR A 43 -2.52 -0.21 14.06
C THR A 43 -3.74 -1.00 14.51
N SER A 44 -3.72 -2.33 14.41
CA SER A 44 -4.80 -3.18 14.94
C SER A 44 -4.95 -3.08 16.45
N ILE A 45 -3.84 -3.06 17.19
CA ILE A 45 -3.87 -2.90 18.65
C ILE A 45 -4.39 -1.52 19.01
N LEU A 46 -3.94 -0.46 18.33
CA LEU A 46 -4.43 0.91 18.55
C LEU A 46 -5.95 1.02 18.31
N SER A 47 -6.44 0.47 17.20
CA SER A 47 -7.88 0.45 16.88
C SER A 47 -8.70 -0.33 17.91
N TYR A 48 -8.18 -1.47 18.41
CA TYR A 48 -8.83 -2.22 19.47
C TYR A 48 -8.90 -1.44 20.79
N ILE A 49 -7.82 -0.72 21.15
CA ILE A 49 -7.77 0.09 22.36
C ILE A 49 -8.73 1.28 22.27
N ASP A 50 -8.76 1.98 21.13
CA ASP A 50 -9.69 3.09 20.87
C ASP A 50 -11.14 2.64 21.07
N ARG A 51 -11.52 1.53 20.42
CA ARG A 51 -12.88 0.96 20.53
C ARG A 51 -13.25 0.52 21.94
N SER A 52 -12.28 0.20 22.79
CA SER A 52 -12.52 -0.16 24.20
C SER A 52 -12.73 1.04 25.13
N ASN A 53 -12.70 2.29 24.62
CA ASN A 53 -12.79 3.54 25.38
C ASN A 53 -11.71 3.68 26.47
N LEU A 54 -10.59 2.94 26.36
CA LEU A 54 -9.50 2.98 27.34
C LEU A 54 -8.62 4.24 27.20
N ILE A 55 -8.62 4.86 26.02
CA ILE A 55 -7.86 6.06 25.69
C ILE A 55 -8.76 6.93 24.80
N THR A 56 -8.98 8.19 25.18
CA THR A 56 -9.61 9.17 24.29
C THR A 56 -8.55 9.69 23.32
N LEU A 57 -8.64 9.33 22.04
CA LEU A 57 -7.71 9.77 21.00
C LEU A 57 -7.99 11.20 20.50
N GLY A 58 -8.91 11.93 21.14
CA GLY A 58 -9.22 13.31 20.83
C GLY A 58 -9.78 13.43 19.41
N ASP A 59 -9.30 14.38 18.62
CA ASP A 59 -9.78 14.64 17.26
C ASP A 59 -9.56 13.48 16.26
N TYR A 60 -8.84 12.42 16.64
CA TYR A 60 -8.52 11.28 15.77
C TYR A 60 -9.36 10.02 16.04
N GLU A 61 -10.29 10.06 17.00
CA GLU A 61 -11.16 8.92 17.37
C GLU A 61 -11.92 8.36 16.15
N GLU A 62 -12.43 9.23 15.27
CA GLU A 62 -13.19 8.83 14.08
C GLU A 62 -12.40 7.90 13.13
N TYR A 63 -11.07 8.05 13.06
CA TYR A 63 -10.23 7.23 12.18
C TYR A 63 -9.85 5.88 12.78
N PHE A 64 -9.68 5.79 14.09
CA PHE A 64 -9.23 4.55 14.75
C PHE A 64 -10.37 3.65 15.22
N SER A 65 -11.60 4.18 15.27
CA SER A 65 -12.79 3.41 15.62
C SER A 65 -13.16 2.34 14.58
N GLU A 66 -12.75 2.55 13.32
CA GLU A 66 -12.93 1.59 12.23
C GLU A 66 -11.92 0.42 12.31
N PRO A 67 -12.34 -0.82 12.60
CA PRO A 67 -11.44 -1.96 12.74
C PRO A 67 -10.67 -2.26 11.44
N PHE A 68 -11.23 -1.87 10.29
CA PHE A 68 -10.62 -2.06 8.97
C PHE A 68 -9.56 -1.00 8.64
N PHE A 69 -9.42 0.06 9.45
CA PHE A 69 -8.42 1.11 9.23
C PHE A 69 -6.98 0.55 9.17
N SER A 70 -6.65 -0.39 10.05
CA SER A 70 -5.36 -1.09 10.09
C SER A 70 -5.02 -1.76 8.76
N ILE A 71 -6.01 -2.43 8.14
CA ILE A 71 -5.85 -3.07 6.84
C ILE A 71 -5.58 -2.02 5.76
N GLN A 72 -6.32 -0.91 5.76
CA GLN A 72 -6.13 0.17 4.79
C GLN A 72 -4.72 0.79 4.88
N ILE A 73 -4.20 1.02 6.09
CA ILE A 73 -2.84 1.53 6.30
C ILE A 73 -1.81 0.55 5.76
N SER A 74 -1.92 -0.74 6.10
CA SER A 74 -1.01 -1.77 5.62
C SER A 74 -1.02 -1.91 4.11
N PHE A 75 -2.19 -1.95 3.48
CA PHE A 75 -2.25 -1.97 2.01
C PHE A 75 -1.67 -0.69 1.40
N THR A 76 -1.95 0.48 1.97
CA THR A 76 -1.40 1.75 1.46
C THR A 76 0.12 1.76 1.49
N LEU A 77 0.72 1.26 2.57
CA LEU A 77 2.18 1.12 2.67
C LEU A 77 2.72 0.06 1.70
N LEU A 78 2.01 -1.06 1.52
CA LEU A 78 2.38 -2.06 0.51
C LEU A 78 2.41 -1.43 -0.88
N LEU A 79 1.35 -0.72 -1.26
CA LEU A 79 1.27 0.00 -2.54
C LEU A 79 2.39 1.03 -2.69
N LEU A 80 2.71 1.78 -1.64
CA LEU A 80 3.82 2.74 -1.66
C LEU A 80 5.15 2.03 -1.93
N THR A 81 5.39 0.88 -1.30
CA THR A 81 6.62 0.10 -1.53
C THR A 81 6.66 -0.43 -2.97
N GLU A 82 5.54 -0.91 -3.50
CA GLU A 82 5.47 -1.40 -4.88
C GLU A 82 5.67 -0.27 -5.89
N LEU A 83 5.14 0.92 -5.60
CA LEU A 83 5.34 2.12 -6.40
C LEU A 83 6.82 2.55 -6.41
N LEU A 84 7.51 2.50 -5.27
CA LEU A 84 8.95 2.77 -5.21
C LEU A 84 9.75 1.75 -6.03
N SER A 85 9.38 0.47 -5.95
CA SER A 85 10.00 -0.58 -6.76
C SER A 85 9.79 -0.35 -8.26
N LEU A 86 8.60 0.12 -8.65
CA LEU A 86 8.27 0.47 -10.02
C LEU A 86 9.17 1.61 -10.54
N ILE A 87 9.34 2.68 -9.75
CA ILE A 87 10.20 3.82 -10.11
C ILE A 87 11.61 3.33 -10.45
N PHE A 88 12.22 2.49 -9.61
CA PHE A 88 13.56 1.97 -9.88
C PHE A 88 13.62 1.06 -11.10
N MET A 89 12.56 0.29 -11.36
CA MET A 89 12.51 -0.63 -12.49
C MET A 89 12.26 0.09 -13.83
N LEU A 90 11.55 1.21 -13.83
CA LEU A 90 11.27 2.02 -15.02
C LEU A 90 12.54 2.45 -15.74
N HIS A 91 13.58 2.80 -14.98
CA HIS A 91 14.89 3.17 -15.50
C HIS A 91 15.62 2.00 -16.19
N LYS A 92 15.29 0.74 -15.86
CA LYS A 92 15.94 -0.45 -16.42
C LYS A 92 15.23 -0.98 -17.67
N SER A 93 13.89 -1.00 -17.67
CA SER A 93 13.11 -1.52 -18.79
C SER A 93 11.67 -1.05 -18.71
N VAL A 94 11.20 -0.42 -19.79
CA VAL A 94 9.80 0.02 -19.94
C VAL A 94 8.85 -1.17 -19.93
N SER A 95 9.14 -2.25 -20.67
CA SER A 95 8.28 -3.44 -20.70
C SER A 95 8.14 -4.10 -19.33
N LYS A 96 9.23 -4.20 -18.56
CA LYS A 96 9.14 -4.70 -17.18
C LYS A 96 8.32 -3.77 -16.29
N SER A 97 8.51 -2.46 -16.43
CA SER A 97 7.72 -1.43 -15.73
C SER A 97 6.22 -1.56 -15.98
N VAL A 98 5.81 -1.80 -17.22
CA VAL A 98 4.39 -2.01 -17.56
C VAL A 98 3.81 -3.21 -16.80
N GLY A 99 4.50 -4.36 -16.78
CA GLY A 99 4.04 -5.52 -16.01
C GLY A 99 3.84 -5.19 -14.52
N LYS A 100 4.79 -4.47 -13.92
CA LYS A 100 4.67 -4.07 -12.51
C LYS A 100 3.56 -3.04 -12.25
N GLN A 101 3.21 -2.23 -13.24
CA GLN A 101 2.04 -1.35 -13.15
C GLN A 101 0.73 -2.15 -13.13
N PHE A 102 0.62 -3.24 -13.92
CA PHE A 102 -0.53 -4.14 -13.83
C PHE A 102 -0.62 -4.82 -12.46
N GLU A 103 0.51 -5.24 -11.88
CA GLU A 103 0.55 -5.76 -10.51
C GLU A 103 0.06 -4.71 -9.49
N LEU A 104 0.54 -3.47 -9.60
CA LEU A 104 0.12 -2.35 -8.74
C LEU A 104 -1.37 -2.05 -8.93
N LEU A 105 -1.89 -2.08 -10.16
CA LEU A 105 -3.30 -1.89 -10.46
C LEU A 105 -4.17 -3.00 -9.82
N SER A 106 -3.74 -4.26 -9.90
CA SER A 106 -4.43 -5.38 -9.23
C SER A 106 -4.46 -5.18 -7.71
N LEU A 107 -3.34 -4.78 -7.11
CA LEU A 107 -3.27 -4.47 -5.68
C LEU A 107 -4.15 -3.28 -5.27
N ILE A 108 -4.25 -2.24 -6.10
CA ILE A 108 -5.19 -1.12 -5.89
C ILE A 108 -6.63 -1.65 -5.83
N PHE A 109 -7.02 -2.52 -6.75
CA PHE A 109 -8.38 -3.07 -6.78
C PHE A 109 -8.66 -3.90 -5.54
N ILE A 110 -7.72 -4.76 -5.12
CA ILE A 110 -7.86 -5.52 -3.86
C ILE A 110 -8.02 -4.57 -2.67
N ARG A 111 -7.20 -3.52 -2.57
CA ARG A 111 -7.28 -2.51 -1.52
C ARG A 111 -8.63 -1.79 -1.51
N SER A 112 -9.17 -1.46 -2.69
CA SER A 112 -10.50 -0.85 -2.81
C SER A 112 -11.61 -1.80 -2.36
N GLY A 113 -11.53 -3.08 -2.71
CA GLY A 113 -12.46 -4.09 -2.21
C GLY A 113 -12.45 -4.21 -0.69
N PHE A 114 -11.27 -4.17 -0.06
CA PHE A 114 -11.17 -4.16 1.41
C PHE A 114 -11.71 -2.89 2.06
N LYS A 115 -11.66 -1.74 1.37
CA LYS A 115 -12.21 -0.48 1.87
C LYS A 115 -13.74 -0.55 2.01
N GLU A 116 -14.42 -1.29 1.14
CA GLU A 116 -15.88 -1.44 1.20
C GLU A 116 -16.34 -2.11 2.51
N PHE A 117 -15.52 -2.95 3.15
CA PHE A 117 -15.84 -3.52 4.47
C PHE A 117 -16.00 -2.47 5.56
N GLY A 118 -15.25 -1.37 5.50
CA GLY A 118 -15.34 -0.29 6.48
C GLY A 118 -16.60 0.57 6.37
N HIS A 119 -17.48 0.30 5.40
CA HIS A 119 -18.79 0.95 5.32
C HIS A 119 -19.93 0.06 5.83
N ILE A 120 -19.61 -1.16 6.30
CA ILE A 120 -20.58 -2.12 6.82
C ILE A 120 -20.68 -1.94 8.35
N ASP A 121 -21.55 -1.02 8.77
CA ASP A 121 -21.79 -0.75 10.20
C ASP A 121 -22.66 -1.85 10.84
N TYR A 122 -23.64 -2.34 10.09
CA TYR A 122 -24.63 -3.31 10.56
C TYR A 122 -24.69 -4.52 9.63
N PHE A 123 -24.67 -5.72 10.22
CA PHE A 123 -24.80 -6.98 9.51
C PHE A 123 -26.26 -7.29 9.09
N LYS A 124 -26.93 -6.31 8.47
CA LYS A 124 -28.22 -6.50 7.81
C LYS A 124 -28.01 -6.59 6.31
N TRP A 125 -28.63 -7.59 5.68
CA TRP A 125 -28.44 -7.86 4.25
C TRP A 125 -28.77 -6.65 3.37
N ASP A 126 -29.89 -5.99 3.65
CA ASP A 126 -30.34 -4.84 2.85
C ASP A 126 -29.39 -3.64 2.90
N ASP A 127 -28.68 -3.46 4.02
CA ASP A 127 -27.74 -2.37 4.21
C ASP A 127 -26.36 -2.72 3.63
N MET A 128 -25.94 -3.99 3.70
CA MET A 128 -24.61 -4.43 3.24
C MET A 128 -24.54 -4.79 1.75
N LYS A 129 -25.67 -5.14 1.11
CA LYS A 129 -25.67 -5.75 -0.24
C LYS A 129 -24.90 -4.92 -1.27
N ILE A 130 -25.01 -3.59 -1.22
CA ILE A 130 -24.34 -2.70 -2.16
C ILE A 130 -22.81 -2.75 -2.01
N TYR A 131 -22.31 -2.69 -0.78
CA TYR A 131 -20.88 -2.78 -0.49
C TYR A 131 -20.31 -4.15 -0.83
N VAL A 132 -21.09 -5.22 -0.60
CA VAL A 132 -20.73 -6.58 -1.00
C VAL A 132 -20.61 -6.68 -2.53
N TYR A 133 -21.55 -6.12 -3.30
CA TYR A 133 -21.43 -6.10 -4.77
C TYR A 133 -20.20 -5.33 -5.24
N HIS A 134 -19.90 -4.17 -4.65
CA HIS A 134 -18.69 -3.42 -4.97
C HIS A 134 -17.43 -4.23 -4.66
N MET A 135 -17.38 -4.89 -3.50
CA MET A 135 -16.26 -5.74 -3.12
C MET A 135 -16.03 -6.85 -4.15
N PHE A 136 -17.08 -7.54 -4.58
CA PHE A 136 -16.98 -8.56 -5.63
C PHE A 136 -16.52 -7.98 -6.96
N ALA A 137 -17.02 -6.80 -7.36
CA ALA A 137 -16.59 -6.14 -8.58
C ALA A 137 -15.09 -5.79 -8.56
N TYR A 138 -14.60 -5.23 -7.44
CA TYR A 138 -13.18 -4.94 -7.25
C TYR A 138 -12.32 -6.21 -7.23
N ALA A 139 -12.73 -7.24 -6.49
CA ALA A 139 -12.01 -8.51 -6.42
C ALA A 139 -11.94 -9.19 -7.79
N PHE A 140 -13.04 -9.20 -8.54
CA PHE A 140 -13.09 -9.73 -9.90
C PHE A 140 -12.20 -8.93 -10.84
N GLY A 141 -12.23 -7.60 -10.78
CA GLY A 141 -11.35 -6.74 -11.56
C GLY A 141 -9.87 -6.99 -11.28
N ALA A 142 -9.49 -7.13 -10.00
CA ALA A 142 -8.13 -7.48 -9.59
C ALA A 142 -7.69 -8.83 -10.17
N LEU A 143 -8.57 -9.83 -10.14
CA LEU A 143 -8.33 -11.18 -10.64
C LEU A 143 -8.16 -11.19 -12.16
N VAL A 144 -9.00 -10.45 -12.90
CA VAL A 144 -8.85 -10.30 -14.36
C VAL A 144 -7.50 -9.69 -14.71
N ILE A 145 -7.09 -8.62 -14.00
CA ILE A 145 -5.78 -8.01 -14.19
C ILE A 145 -4.65 -9.00 -13.91
N PHE A 146 -4.78 -9.79 -12.85
CA PHE A 146 -3.79 -10.79 -12.48
C PHE A 146 -3.64 -11.90 -13.52
N ILE A 147 -4.72 -12.33 -14.17
CA ILE A 147 -4.68 -13.34 -15.25
C ILE A 147 -4.01 -12.82 -16.52
N ILE A 148 -4.07 -11.51 -16.77
CA ILE A 148 -3.46 -10.87 -17.95
C ILE A 148 -1.92 -10.74 -17.79
N LEU A 149 -1.43 -10.72 -16.56
CA LEU A 149 -0.02 -10.57 -16.20
C LEU A 149 0.81 -11.82 -16.55
#